data_AF-A0A1Q7ZY09-F1
#
_entry.id   AF-A0A1Q7ZY09-F1
#
_cell.length_a   1.000
_cell.length_b   1.000
_cell.length_c   1.000
_cell.angle_alpha   90.00
_cell.angle_beta   90.00
_cell.angle_gamma   90.00
#
_symmetry.space_group_name_H-M   'P 1'
#
loop_
_entity.id
_entity.type
_entity.pdbx_description
1 polymer ?
#
loop_
_entity_poly.entity_id
_entity_poly.type
_entity_poly.pdbx_seq_one_letter_code
_entity_poly.pdbx_strand_id
1 'polypeptide(L)'
;VVLGVDACFLGMQVRPHRRRRVGAEKLAALPPVETGQFQDVKTGVLLLPEERVETSPGRRSVVRRFLVSCLGDADEIFRRVYAQLRELGWVGPQTVVVIVGDGAEWIWNRASMFVRRCEILDFWHALEHAWEFARVRYGEGSTQADRWVHDIAERLRAGKVQEIIEELKRLRPKTPELREKLQGLIRYYSENATRMRYDEYLRLGYGIGSGAVESAHKQVVHARMRQAGMRWSEAGARRLLALRLLLLNDNWALLDRLTMVSVA
;
A
#
# COMPACT_ATOMS: atom_id res chain seq x y z
N VAL A 1 0.03 14.86 10.39
CA VAL A 1 -0.86 13.84 9.79
C VAL A 1 -0.02 12.72 9.21
N VAL A 2 -0.43 11.47 9.36
CA VAL A 2 0.22 10.31 8.72
C VAL A 2 -0.65 9.82 7.56
N LEU A 3 -0.01 9.60 6.42
CA LEU A 3 -0.57 9.11 5.16
C LEU A 3 0.14 7.79 4.82
N GLY A 4 -0.58 6.67 4.86
CA GLY A 4 -0.12 5.42 4.24
C GLY A 4 -0.75 5.27 2.88
N VAL A 5 0.01 5.02 1.82
CA VAL A 5 -0.51 4.87 0.45
C VAL A 5 0.11 3.65 -0.21
N ASP A 6 -0.75 2.84 -0.85
CA ASP A 6 -0.37 1.60 -1.53
C ASP A 6 -1.40 1.27 -2.63
N ALA A 7 -1.10 0.30 -3.49
CA ALA A 7 -1.97 -0.21 -4.53
C ALA A 7 -2.10 -1.75 -4.48
N CYS A 8 -3.30 -2.27 -4.74
CA CYS A 8 -3.53 -3.70 -4.91
C CYS A 8 -4.30 -4.01 -6.19
N PHE A 9 -4.02 -5.16 -6.81
CA PHE A 9 -4.65 -5.55 -8.08
C PHE A 9 -6.09 -6.06 -7.90
N LEU A 10 -6.98 -5.73 -8.83
CA LEU A 10 -8.33 -6.30 -8.90
C LEU A 10 -8.59 -6.97 -10.25
N GLY A 11 -9.18 -8.16 -10.23
CA GLY A 11 -9.57 -8.89 -11.44
C GLY A 11 -10.83 -8.28 -12.08
N MET A 12 -10.72 -7.83 -13.33
CA MET A 12 -11.81 -7.18 -14.05
C MET A 12 -12.59 -8.15 -14.94
N GLN A 13 -13.86 -7.83 -15.16
CA GLN A 13 -14.71 -8.54 -16.11
C GLN A 13 -14.34 -8.14 -17.54
N VAL A 14 -13.94 -9.13 -18.32
CA VAL A 14 -13.47 -9.02 -19.71
C VAL A 14 -14.55 -8.51 -20.67
N ARG A 15 -15.83 -8.52 -20.25
CA ARG A 15 -16.96 -8.16 -21.11
C ARG A 15 -17.72 -6.96 -20.55
N PRO A 16 -17.89 -5.88 -21.33
CA PRO A 16 -18.67 -4.71 -20.90
C PRO A 16 -20.17 -5.04 -20.74
N HIS A 17 -20.65 -6.15 -21.32
CA HIS A 17 -22.06 -6.56 -21.28
C HIS A 17 -22.21 -7.94 -20.64
N ARG A 18 -23.10 -8.04 -19.64
CA ARG A 18 -23.51 -9.33 -19.06
C ARG A 18 -24.34 -10.08 -20.09
N ARG A 19 -23.91 -11.28 -20.49
CA ARG A 19 -24.74 -12.17 -21.32
C ARG A 19 -26.02 -12.49 -20.57
N ARG A 20 -27.16 -12.01 -21.08
CA ARG A 20 -28.50 -12.36 -20.60
C ARG A 20 -29.07 -13.37 -21.60
N ARG A 21 -29.70 -14.43 -21.10
CA ARG A 21 -30.43 -15.37 -21.97
C ARG A 21 -31.63 -14.62 -22.54
N VAL A 22 -31.68 -14.44 -23.85
CA VAL A 22 -32.84 -13.90 -24.56
C VAL A 22 -33.49 -15.09 -25.26
N GLY A 23 -34.59 -15.61 -24.71
CA GLY A 23 -35.29 -16.78 -25.27
C GLY A 23 -34.76 -18.15 -24.82
N ALA A 24 -35.07 -19.20 -25.58
CA ALA A 24 -34.82 -20.60 -25.22
C ALA A 24 -33.40 -21.10 -25.58
N GLU A 25 -32.63 -20.33 -26.35
CA GLU A 25 -31.30 -20.76 -26.82
C GLU A 25 -30.29 -20.87 -25.67
N LYS A 26 -29.38 -21.84 -25.79
CA LYS A 26 -28.32 -22.12 -24.82
C LYS A 26 -27.15 -21.18 -25.12
N LEU A 27 -26.70 -20.42 -24.12
CA LEU A 27 -25.55 -19.51 -24.29
C LEU A 27 -24.30 -20.33 -24.67
N ALA A 28 -23.65 -19.96 -25.77
CA ALA A 28 -22.40 -20.57 -26.19
C ALA A 28 -21.34 -20.50 -25.07
N ALA A 29 -20.45 -21.51 -25.03
CA ALA A 29 -19.33 -21.56 -24.10
C ALA A 29 -18.53 -20.25 -24.14
N LEU A 30 -18.00 -19.84 -22.98
CA LEU A 30 -17.14 -18.67 -22.93
C LEU A 30 -15.86 -18.99 -23.73
N PRO A 31 -15.44 -18.13 -24.68
CA PRO A 31 -14.13 -18.27 -25.27
C PRO A 31 -13.06 -18.13 -24.18
N PRO A 32 -11.85 -18.68 -24.42
CA PRO A 32 -10.70 -18.43 -23.57
C PRO A 32 -10.54 -16.93 -23.34
N VAL A 33 -10.29 -16.53 -22.10
CA VAL A 33 -10.00 -15.13 -21.77
C VAL A 33 -8.60 -14.83 -22.30
N GLU A 34 -8.48 -14.00 -23.33
CA GLU A 34 -7.20 -13.39 -23.69
C GLU A 34 -6.69 -12.60 -22.47
N THR A 35 -5.46 -12.87 -22.07
CA THR A 35 -4.81 -12.28 -20.90
C THR A 35 -4.92 -10.75 -20.87
N GLY A 36 -5.60 -10.22 -19.85
CA GLY A 36 -5.82 -8.79 -19.57
C GLY A 36 -7.23 -8.59 -19.00
N GLN A 37 -7.52 -7.76 -17.99
CA GLN A 37 -6.85 -6.55 -17.55
C GLN A 37 -7.08 -6.42 -16.03
N PHE A 38 -6.06 -6.67 -15.21
CA PHE A 38 -6.13 -6.29 -13.80
C PHE A 38 -6.09 -4.77 -13.71
N GLN A 39 -6.89 -4.18 -12.84
CA GLN A 39 -6.78 -2.74 -12.55
C GLN A 39 -6.30 -2.53 -11.12
N ASP A 40 -5.44 -1.54 -10.95
CA ASP A 40 -4.97 -1.12 -9.63
C ASP A 40 -6.09 -0.41 -8.87
N VAL A 41 -6.38 -0.93 -7.68
CA VAL A 41 -7.09 -0.17 -6.66
C VAL A 41 -6.05 0.46 -5.75
N LYS A 42 -5.98 1.79 -5.78
CA LYS A 42 -5.07 2.56 -4.92
C LYS A 42 -5.81 2.96 -3.65
N THR A 43 -5.16 2.81 -2.51
CA THR A 43 -5.74 3.10 -1.20
C THR A 43 -4.81 3.97 -0.38
N GLY A 44 -5.36 5.05 0.17
CA GLY A 44 -4.74 5.90 1.17
C GLY A 44 -5.40 5.70 2.53
N VAL A 45 -4.61 5.75 3.59
CA VAL A 45 -5.07 5.78 4.97
C VAL A 45 -4.55 7.04 5.62
N LEU A 46 -5.46 7.86 6.13
CA LEU A 46 -5.18 9.09 6.86
C LEU A 46 -5.41 8.84 8.33
N LEU A 47 -4.44 9.22 9.16
CA LEU A 47 -4.59 9.17 10.61
C LEU A 47 -3.80 10.31 11.27
N LEU A 48 -4.26 10.73 12.43
CA LEU A 48 -3.49 11.61 13.29
C LEU A 48 -2.53 10.77 14.16
N PRO A 49 -1.33 11.28 14.50
CA PRO A 49 -0.39 10.54 15.35
C PRO A 49 -1.01 10.06 16.67
N GLU A 50 -1.89 10.87 17.26
CA GLU A 50 -2.56 10.61 18.55
C GLU A 50 -3.53 9.43 18.47
N GLU A 51 -3.96 9.06 17.26
CA GLU A 51 -4.85 7.92 17.02
C GLU A 51 -4.10 6.57 17.04
N ARG A 52 -2.77 6.58 17.18
CA ARG A 52 -1.96 5.38 17.40
C ARG A 52 -1.76 5.17 18.89
N VAL A 53 -2.61 4.35 19.49
CA VAL A 53 -2.55 4.04 20.93
C VAL A 53 -1.82 2.73 21.19
N GLU A 54 -1.07 2.66 22.28
CA GLU A 54 -0.49 1.41 22.76
C GLU A 54 -1.54 0.66 23.59
N THR A 55 -1.98 -0.50 23.11
CA THR A 55 -3.00 -1.32 23.78
C THR A 55 -2.39 -2.34 24.74
N SER A 56 -1.13 -2.70 24.52
CA SER A 56 -0.29 -3.48 25.44
C SER A 56 1.18 -3.19 25.12
N PRO A 57 2.15 -3.51 26.02
CA PRO A 57 3.57 -3.27 25.76
C PRO A 57 4.01 -3.78 24.38
N GLY A 58 4.48 -2.89 23.52
CA GLY A 58 4.92 -3.19 22.15
C GLY A 58 3.79 -3.41 21.13
N ARG A 59 2.51 -3.36 21.52
CA ARG A 59 1.36 -3.49 20.63
C ARG A 59 0.63 -2.16 20.50
N ARG A 60 0.73 -1.55 19.32
CA ARG A 60 -0.01 -0.34 18.97
C ARG A 60 -1.20 -0.67 18.10
N SER A 61 -2.31 0.04 18.29
CA SER A 61 -3.55 -0.06 17.52
C SER A 61 -3.97 1.33 17.04
N VAL A 62 -4.65 1.37 15.90
CA VAL A 62 -5.19 2.62 15.34
C VAL A 62 -6.63 2.76 15.78
N VAL A 63 -6.96 3.84 16.49
CA VAL A 63 -8.31 4.09 17.04
C VAL A 63 -9.21 4.72 15.99
N ARG A 64 -8.77 5.82 15.35
CA ARG A 64 -9.48 6.42 14.22
C ARG A 64 -8.58 6.55 13.00
N ARG A 65 -9.18 6.33 11.84
CA ARG A 65 -8.56 6.50 10.52
C ARG A 65 -9.60 6.89 9.51
N PHE A 66 -9.17 7.56 8.45
CA PHE A 66 -9.98 7.81 7.26
C PHE A 66 -9.37 7.08 6.08
N LEU A 67 -10.21 6.33 5.38
CA LEU A 67 -9.84 5.57 4.20
C LEU A 67 -10.19 6.37 2.95
N VAL A 68 -9.27 6.41 2.02
CA VAL A 68 -9.48 6.95 0.68
C VAL A 68 -9.12 5.85 -0.29
N SER A 69 -9.96 5.54 -1.26
CA SER A 69 -9.64 4.54 -2.27
C SER A 69 -10.22 4.90 -3.62
N CYS A 70 -9.54 4.52 -4.68
CA CYS A 70 -10.04 4.64 -6.03
C CYS A 70 -9.49 3.55 -6.94
N LEU A 71 -10.29 3.21 -7.93
CA LEU A 71 -9.84 2.55 -9.14
C LEU A 71 -9.50 3.67 -10.13
N GLY A 72 -8.20 3.90 -10.30
CA GLY A 72 -7.65 5.08 -10.96
C GLY A 72 -6.14 5.15 -10.87
N ASP A 73 -5.56 6.17 -11.51
CA ASP A 73 -4.13 6.40 -11.51
C ASP A 73 -3.62 7.04 -10.20
N ALA A 74 -2.32 7.32 -10.16
CA ALA A 74 -1.67 7.93 -9.02
C ALA A 74 -2.18 9.35 -8.73
N ASP A 75 -2.51 10.14 -9.76
CA ASP A 75 -2.98 11.51 -9.57
C ASP A 75 -4.40 11.51 -9.01
N GLU A 76 -5.22 10.53 -9.41
CA GLU A 76 -6.56 10.35 -8.90
C GLU A 76 -6.58 10.12 -7.39
N ILE A 77 -5.72 9.22 -6.88
CA ILE A 77 -5.68 8.91 -5.44
C ILE A 77 -5.14 10.08 -4.62
N PHE A 78 -4.08 10.75 -5.07
CA PHE A 78 -3.47 11.85 -4.33
C PHE A 78 -4.37 13.09 -4.25
N ARG A 79 -5.11 13.39 -5.33
CA ARG A 79 -6.11 14.46 -5.31
C ARG A 79 -7.28 14.14 -4.36
N ARG A 80 -7.73 12.88 -4.26
CA ARG A 80 -8.73 12.46 -3.27
C ARG A 80 -8.19 12.54 -1.83
N VAL A 81 -6.96 12.11 -1.61
CA VAL A 81 -6.28 12.25 -0.31
C VAL A 81 -6.23 13.71 0.11
N TYR A 82 -5.80 14.60 -0.79
CA TYR A 82 -5.72 16.03 -0.50
C TYR A 82 -7.10 16.64 -0.22
N ALA A 83 -8.12 16.30 -1.00
CA ALA A 83 -9.50 16.72 -0.74
C ALA A 83 -9.97 16.27 0.64
N GLN A 84 -9.75 14.99 0.99
CA GLN A 84 -10.14 14.45 2.29
C GLN A 84 -9.42 15.15 3.44
N LEU A 85 -8.11 15.42 3.30
CA LEU A 85 -7.35 16.16 4.31
C LEU A 85 -7.89 17.58 4.51
N ARG A 86 -8.36 18.23 3.43
CA ARG A 86 -8.99 19.57 3.53
C ARG A 86 -10.35 19.51 4.20
N GLU A 87 -11.19 18.53 3.85
CA GLU A 87 -12.51 18.33 4.48
C GLU A 87 -12.40 18.07 5.99
N LEU A 88 -11.36 17.34 6.41
CA LEU A 88 -11.07 17.08 7.82
C LEU A 88 -10.47 18.31 8.55
N GLY A 89 -10.12 19.38 7.82
CA GLY A 89 -9.43 20.54 8.38
C GLY A 89 -7.98 20.25 8.80
N TRP A 90 -7.38 19.16 8.29
CA TRP A 90 -6.05 18.72 8.70
C TRP A 90 -4.91 19.36 7.91
N VAL A 91 -5.22 20.13 6.86
CA VAL A 91 -4.23 20.89 6.08
C VAL A 91 -4.18 22.34 6.57
N GLY A 92 -3.04 22.74 7.13
CA GLY A 92 -2.75 24.13 7.49
C GLY A 92 -1.26 24.45 7.35
N PRO A 93 -0.84 25.71 7.59
CA PRO A 93 0.55 26.15 7.43
C PRO A 93 1.57 25.38 8.27
N GLN A 94 1.12 24.82 9.40
CA GLN A 94 1.95 24.07 10.34
C GLN A 94 1.85 22.55 10.17
N THR A 95 0.98 22.05 9.29
CA THR A 95 0.80 20.62 9.10
C THR A 95 2.02 20.01 8.42
N VAL A 96 2.62 19.01 9.07
CA VAL A 96 3.55 18.08 8.43
C VAL A 96 2.79 16.81 8.01
N VAL A 97 2.93 16.43 6.74
CA VAL A 97 2.37 15.18 6.19
C VAL A 97 3.47 14.11 6.17
N VAL A 98 3.33 13.10 7.01
CA VAL A 98 4.23 11.95 7.08
C VAL A 98 3.70 10.87 6.14
N ILE A 99 4.42 10.56 5.08
CA ILE A 99 4.01 9.64 4.02
C ILE A 99 4.80 8.34 4.20
N VAL A 100 4.10 7.24 4.43
CA VAL A 100 4.68 5.89 4.50
C VAL A 100 4.27 5.13 3.24
N GLY A 101 5.25 4.59 2.51
CA GLY A 101 5.03 3.89 1.25
C GLY A 101 6.08 2.80 0.98
N ASP A 102 5.75 1.90 0.07
CA ASP A 102 6.52 0.70 -0.31
C ASP A 102 7.80 0.97 -1.13
N GLY A 103 8.04 2.22 -1.51
CA GLY A 103 9.16 2.59 -2.38
C GLY A 103 8.75 2.83 -3.83
N ALA A 104 7.48 2.64 -4.20
CA ALA A 104 7.02 2.85 -5.56
C ALA A 104 7.12 4.32 -5.99
N GLU A 105 7.74 4.56 -7.14
CA GLU A 105 8.05 5.89 -7.66
C GLU A 105 6.80 6.78 -7.80
N TRP A 106 5.66 6.18 -8.11
CA TRP A 106 4.40 6.92 -8.24
C TRP A 106 3.97 7.59 -6.92
N ILE A 107 4.34 7.06 -5.75
CA ILE A 107 4.08 7.69 -4.46
C ILE A 107 4.99 8.90 -4.28
N TRP A 108 6.30 8.71 -4.50
CA TRP A 108 7.30 9.75 -4.25
C TRP A 108 7.19 10.94 -5.20
N ASN A 109 6.82 10.69 -6.47
CA ASN A 109 6.61 11.76 -7.43
C ASN A 109 5.45 12.69 -7.03
N ARG A 110 4.42 12.17 -6.35
CA ARG A 110 3.27 12.97 -5.87
C ARG A 110 3.43 13.47 -4.45
N ALA A 111 4.34 12.92 -3.65
CA ALA A 111 4.65 13.42 -2.30
C ALA A 111 4.95 14.93 -2.30
N SER A 112 5.59 15.42 -3.38
CA SER A 112 5.93 16.82 -3.61
C SER A 112 4.74 17.80 -3.52
N MET A 113 3.49 17.34 -3.69
CA MET A 113 2.30 18.17 -3.52
C MET A 113 2.13 18.71 -2.08
N PHE A 114 2.78 18.06 -1.11
CA PHE A 114 2.81 18.50 0.27
C PHE A 114 4.10 19.28 0.54
N VAL A 115 3.97 20.58 0.79
CA VAL A 115 5.12 21.48 1.04
C VAL A 115 5.93 21.02 2.25
N ARG A 116 5.23 20.71 3.37
CA ARG A 116 5.84 20.20 4.60
C ARG A 116 5.56 18.71 4.71
N ARG A 117 6.54 17.89 4.35
CA ARG A 117 6.39 16.43 4.34
C ARG A 117 7.59 15.70 4.91
N CYS A 118 7.34 14.48 5.36
CA CYS A 118 8.34 13.50 5.73
C CYS A 118 8.04 12.22 4.94
N GLU A 119 8.98 11.77 4.11
CA GLU A 119 8.84 10.54 3.33
C GLU A 119 9.55 9.40 4.06
N ILE A 120 8.82 8.32 4.35
CA ILE A 120 9.30 7.15 5.09
C ILE A 120 9.09 5.93 4.19
N LEU A 121 10.18 5.23 3.90
CA LEU A 121 10.08 3.92 3.28
C LEU A 121 9.48 2.95 4.30
N ASP A 122 8.59 2.07 3.88
CA ASP A 122 8.08 1.02 4.75
C ASP A 122 9.21 0.08 5.19
N PHE A 123 9.42 0.01 6.50
CA PHE A 123 10.38 -0.86 7.15
C PHE A 123 10.20 -2.34 6.80
N TRP A 124 8.97 -2.84 6.73
CA TRP A 124 8.70 -4.24 6.40
C TRP A 124 8.99 -4.55 4.94
N HIS A 125 8.69 -3.63 4.01
CA HIS A 125 9.12 -3.77 2.61
C HIS A 125 10.64 -3.73 2.47
N ALA A 126 11.33 -2.86 3.22
CA ALA A 126 12.80 -2.87 3.25
C ALA A 126 13.36 -4.23 3.73
N LEU A 127 12.69 -4.88 4.69
CA LEU A 127 13.05 -6.23 5.14
C LEU A 127 12.68 -7.33 4.15
N GLU A 128 11.60 -7.20 3.37
CA GLU A 128 11.27 -8.15 2.31
C GLU A 128 12.41 -8.22 1.27
N HIS A 129 12.95 -7.07 0.86
CA HIS A 129 14.12 -7.03 -0.02
C HIS A 129 15.37 -7.67 0.61
N ALA A 130 15.59 -7.48 1.92
CA ALA A 130 16.67 -8.17 2.63
C ALA A 130 16.44 -9.70 2.63
N TRP A 131 15.20 -10.13 2.88
CA TRP A 131 14.82 -11.55 2.86
C TRP A 131 15.05 -12.20 1.50
N GLU A 132 14.68 -11.55 0.41
CA GLU A 132 14.91 -12.06 -0.94
C GLU A 132 16.40 -12.32 -1.21
N PHE A 133 17.27 -11.40 -0.80
CA PHE A 133 18.71 -11.58 -0.91
C PHE A 133 19.22 -12.68 0.03
N ALA A 134 18.77 -12.70 1.28
CA ALA A 134 19.21 -13.65 2.29
C ALA A 134 18.89 -15.10 1.91
N ARG A 135 17.70 -15.35 1.34
CA ARG A 135 17.28 -16.69 0.88
C ARG A 135 18.20 -17.22 -0.20
N VAL A 136 18.59 -16.40 -1.17
CA VAL A 136 19.53 -16.80 -2.22
C VAL A 136 20.95 -16.96 -1.68
N ARG A 137 21.36 -16.10 -0.73
CA ARG A 137 22.72 -16.11 -0.18
C ARG A 137 23.00 -17.27 0.77
N TYR A 138 22.03 -17.65 1.59
CA TYR A 138 22.20 -18.59 2.71
C TYR A 138 21.33 -19.85 2.59
N GLY A 139 20.37 -19.86 1.67
CA GLY A 139 19.38 -20.92 1.51
C GLY A 139 18.05 -20.59 2.18
N GLU A 140 16.96 -21.03 1.54
CA GLU A 140 15.61 -20.87 2.05
C GLU A 140 15.40 -21.64 3.36
N GLY A 141 14.78 -21.00 4.36
CA GLY A 141 14.57 -21.57 5.70
C GLY A 141 15.84 -21.75 6.53
N SER A 142 16.98 -21.18 6.12
CA SER A 142 18.23 -21.29 6.87
C SER A 142 18.26 -20.36 8.09
N THR A 143 18.73 -20.87 9.23
CA THR A 143 18.96 -20.06 10.44
C THR A 143 19.96 -18.91 10.22
N GLN A 144 20.84 -19.06 9.23
CA GLN A 144 21.77 -17.99 8.86
C GLN A 144 21.07 -16.83 8.16
N ALA A 145 20.07 -17.10 7.30
CA ALA A 145 19.23 -16.06 6.72
C ALA A 145 18.43 -15.32 7.80
N ASP A 146 17.82 -16.05 8.75
CA ASP A 146 17.10 -15.45 9.88
C ASP A 146 17.98 -14.49 10.68
N ARG A 147 19.16 -14.96 11.10
CA ARG A 147 20.10 -14.15 11.89
C ARG A 147 20.58 -12.91 11.12
N TRP A 148 20.88 -13.07 9.83
CA TRP A 148 21.34 -11.96 9.01
C TRP A 148 20.25 -10.91 8.82
N VAL A 149 19.01 -11.30 8.52
CA VAL A 149 17.91 -10.34 8.38
C VAL A 149 17.57 -9.69 9.72
N HIS A 150 17.68 -10.40 10.84
CA HIS A 150 17.50 -9.83 12.17
C HIS A 150 18.56 -8.75 12.48
N ASP A 151 19.83 -9.00 12.17
CA ASP A 151 20.89 -7.98 12.29
C ASP A 151 20.61 -6.76 11.41
N ILE A 152 20.23 -6.98 10.15
CA ILE A 152 19.82 -5.90 9.24
C ILE A 152 18.64 -5.11 9.82
N ALA A 153 17.63 -5.76 10.39
CA ALA A 153 16.49 -5.10 10.99
C ALA A 153 16.88 -4.18 12.16
N GLU A 154 17.72 -4.64 13.07
CA GLU A 154 18.21 -3.84 14.20
C GLU A 154 19.06 -2.65 13.72
N ARG A 155 19.96 -2.89 12.76
CA ARG A 155 20.81 -1.83 12.19
C ARG A 155 20.01 -0.80 11.41
N LEU A 156 18.99 -1.22 10.65
CA LEU A 156 18.06 -0.31 9.98
C LEU A 156 17.31 0.55 11.01
N ARG A 157 16.77 -0.05 12.07
CA ARG A 157 16.12 0.72 13.17
C ARG A 157 17.06 1.73 13.82
N ALA A 158 18.36 1.42 13.87
CA ALA A 158 19.41 2.32 14.35
C ALA A 158 19.91 3.34 13.30
N GLY A 159 19.24 3.47 12.15
CA GLY A 159 19.58 4.46 11.11
C GLY A 159 20.82 4.12 10.29
N LYS A 160 21.30 2.87 10.33
CA LYS A 160 22.60 2.45 9.76
C LYS A 160 22.55 2.04 8.28
N VAL A 161 21.59 2.58 7.50
CA VAL A 161 21.39 2.19 6.10
C VAL A 161 22.63 2.39 5.22
N GLN A 162 23.37 3.50 5.41
CA GLN A 162 24.61 3.75 4.66
C GLN A 162 25.70 2.71 4.96
N GLU A 163 25.88 2.32 6.22
CA GLU A 163 26.86 1.29 6.61
C GLU A 163 26.51 -0.07 5.98
N ILE A 164 25.23 -0.44 6.01
CA ILE A 164 24.72 -1.66 5.37
C ILE A 164 25.01 -1.64 3.86
N ILE A 165 24.71 -0.54 3.17
CA ILE A 165 24.97 -0.40 1.73
C ILE A 165 26.47 -0.59 1.42
N GLU A 166 27.36 0.02 2.21
CA GLU A 166 28.80 -0.08 2.00
C GLU A 166 29.34 -1.50 2.28
N GLU A 167 28.77 -2.23 3.22
CA GLU A 167 29.10 -3.64 3.44
C GLU A 167 28.62 -4.53 2.28
N LEU A 168 27.39 -4.33 1.81
CA LEU A 168 26.84 -5.07 0.68
C LEU A 168 27.70 -4.88 -0.58
N LYS A 169 28.19 -3.66 -0.84
CA LYS A 169 29.10 -3.36 -1.97
C LYS A 169 30.45 -4.10 -1.89
N ARG A 170 30.89 -4.51 -0.70
CA ARG A 170 32.14 -5.28 -0.52
C ARG A 170 31.97 -6.76 -0.82
N LEU A 171 30.73 -7.26 -0.86
CA LEU A 171 30.47 -8.66 -1.17
C LEU A 171 30.90 -9.00 -2.61
N ARG A 172 31.34 -10.24 -2.79
CA ARG A 172 31.76 -10.79 -4.08
C ARG A 172 30.90 -12.02 -4.40
N PRO A 173 29.77 -11.82 -5.12
CA PRO A 173 28.83 -12.90 -5.40
C PRO A 173 29.44 -13.93 -6.36
N LYS A 174 29.25 -15.22 -6.04
CA LYS A 174 29.79 -16.35 -6.82
C LYS A 174 28.88 -16.80 -7.95
N THR A 175 27.58 -16.51 -7.88
CA THR A 175 26.58 -16.89 -8.89
C THR A 175 25.95 -15.65 -9.54
N PRO A 176 25.44 -15.76 -10.79
CA PRO A 176 24.71 -14.68 -11.45
C PRO A 176 23.46 -14.25 -10.66
N GLU A 177 22.67 -15.21 -10.17
CA GLU A 177 21.46 -14.94 -9.40
C GLU A 177 21.74 -14.15 -8.11
N LEU A 178 22.78 -14.54 -7.36
CA LEU A 178 23.17 -13.81 -6.16
C LEU A 178 23.69 -12.41 -6.48
N ARG A 179 24.35 -12.23 -7.62
CA ARG A 179 24.81 -10.92 -8.09
C ARG A 179 23.63 -10.01 -8.41
N GLU A 180 22.62 -10.53 -9.08
CA GLU A 180 21.39 -9.80 -9.40
C GLU A 180 20.66 -9.37 -8.13
N LYS A 181 20.40 -10.29 -7.19
CA LYS A 181 19.74 -9.98 -5.92
C LYS A 181 20.54 -8.98 -5.07
N LEU A 182 21.87 -9.12 -5.03
CA LEU A 182 22.74 -8.16 -4.34
C LEU A 182 22.63 -6.76 -4.95
N GLN A 183 22.70 -6.65 -6.28
CA GLN A 183 22.60 -5.37 -6.98
C GLN A 183 21.22 -4.75 -6.81
N GLY A 184 20.15 -5.55 -6.86
CA GLY A 184 18.79 -5.10 -6.58
C GLY A 184 18.64 -4.53 -5.17
N LEU A 185 19.14 -5.23 -4.15
CA LEU A 185 19.10 -4.76 -2.76
C LEU A 185 19.90 -3.46 -2.57
N ILE A 186 21.14 -3.39 -3.09
CA ILE A 186 21.98 -2.19 -3.02
C ILE A 186 21.27 -1.00 -3.68
N ARG A 187 20.69 -1.21 -4.87
CA ARG A 187 19.97 -0.17 -5.60
C ARG A 187 18.79 0.33 -4.79
N TYR A 188 17.92 -0.58 -4.34
CA TYR A 188 16.71 -0.24 -3.60
C TYR A 188 17.01 0.54 -2.31
N TYR A 189 18.01 0.10 -1.53
CA TYR A 189 18.43 0.82 -0.32
C TYR A 189 19.10 2.15 -0.64
N SER A 190 19.90 2.23 -1.70
CA SER A 190 20.57 3.49 -2.09
C SER A 190 19.57 4.55 -2.54
N GLU A 191 18.58 4.17 -3.37
CA GLU A 191 17.54 5.06 -3.88
C GLU A 191 16.61 5.58 -2.78
N ASN A 192 16.44 4.82 -1.70
CA ASN A 192 15.58 5.15 -0.58
C ASN A 192 16.32 5.54 0.71
N ALA A 193 17.66 5.65 0.71
CA ALA A 193 18.44 5.86 1.93
C ALA A 193 17.98 7.07 2.76
N THR A 194 17.63 8.18 2.09
CA THR A 194 17.12 9.40 2.74
C THR A 194 15.76 9.21 3.42
N ARG A 195 14.99 8.21 2.97
CA ARG A 195 13.69 7.78 3.50
C ARG A 195 13.79 6.65 4.53
N MET A 196 15.00 6.19 4.87
CA MET A 196 15.25 5.08 5.79
C MET A 196 15.91 5.53 7.10
N ARG A 197 15.71 6.81 7.50
CA ARG A 197 16.16 7.38 8.78
C ARG A 197 15.25 6.94 9.94
N TYR A 198 15.13 5.63 10.12
CA TYR A 198 14.15 5.03 11.03
C TYR A 198 14.37 5.43 12.49
N ASP A 199 15.60 5.63 12.92
CA ASP A 199 15.93 6.10 14.27
C ASP A 199 15.33 7.49 14.54
N GLU A 200 15.46 8.42 13.60
CA GLU A 200 14.86 9.75 13.66
C GLU A 200 13.34 9.67 13.69
N TYR A 201 12.75 8.85 12.82
CA TYR A 201 11.29 8.70 12.74
C TYR A 201 10.70 8.12 14.02
N LEU A 202 11.33 7.09 14.58
CA LEU A 202 10.91 6.49 15.84
C LEU A 202 11.05 7.47 17.01
N ARG A 203 12.13 8.27 17.05
CA ARG A 203 12.34 9.33 18.06
C ARG A 203 11.26 10.41 17.99
N LEU A 204 10.79 10.73 16.79
CA LEU A 204 9.67 11.65 16.54
C LEU A 204 8.29 11.02 16.77
N GLY A 205 8.23 9.74 17.16
CA GLY A 205 6.97 9.02 17.37
C GLY A 205 6.25 8.60 16.09
N TYR A 206 6.88 8.76 14.92
CA TYR A 206 6.33 8.27 13.66
C TYR A 206 6.39 6.74 13.62
N GLY A 207 5.35 6.12 13.07
CA GLY A 207 5.44 4.69 12.77
C GLY A 207 5.93 4.49 11.35
N ILE A 208 6.79 3.49 11.21
CA ILE A 208 7.66 3.26 10.06
C ILE A 208 7.17 2.16 9.11
N GLY A 209 5.99 1.59 9.36
CA GLY A 209 5.42 0.52 8.56
C GLY A 209 4.03 0.86 8.02
N SER A 210 3.68 0.28 6.88
CA SER A 210 2.42 0.54 6.16
C SER A 210 1.26 -0.37 6.61
N GLY A 211 1.39 -1.16 7.68
CA GLY A 211 0.34 -2.09 8.12
C GLY A 211 -1.08 -1.51 8.26
N ALA A 212 -1.22 -0.18 8.45
CA ALA A 212 -2.51 0.51 8.36
C ALA A 212 -3.15 0.46 6.95
N VAL A 213 -2.38 0.68 5.89
CA VAL A 213 -2.83 0.59 4.48
C VAL A 213 -3.05 -0.87 4.05
N GLU A 214 -2.20 -1.81 4.49
CA GLU A 214 -2.45 -3.24 4.26
C GLU A 214 -3.77 -3.71 4.90
N SER A 215 -4.02 -3.27 6.14
CA SER A 215 -5.29 -3.51 6.83
C SER A 215 -6.46 -2.89 6.07
N ALA A 216 -6.28 -1.68 5.52
CA ALA A 216 -7.29 -1.05 4.68
C ALA A 216 -7.54 -1.84 3.39
N HIS A 217 -6.51 -2.34 2.70
CA HIS A 217 -6.69 -3.22 1.54
C HIS A 217 -7.50 -4.47 1.88
N LYS A 218 -7.19 -5.11 3.02
CA LYS A 218 -7.95 -6.28 3.51
C LYS A 218 -9.43 -5.95 3.72
N GLN A 219 -9.75 -4.80 4.28
CA GLN A 219 -11.12 -4.39 4.57
C GLN A 219 -11.85 -3.80 3.36
N VAL A 220 -11.29 -2.81 2.68
CA VAL A 220 -11.95 -2.08 1.58
C VAL A 220 -12.09 -3.00 0.37
N VAL A 221 -10.99 -3.64 -0.05
CA VAL A 221 -10.91 -4.37 -1.31
C VAL A 221 -11.09 -5.86 -1.10
N HIS A 222 -10.24 -6.52 -0.33
CA HIS A 222 -10.18 -7.99 -0.31
C HIS A 222 -11.47 -8.63 0.23
N ALA A 223 -12.04 -8.05 1.29
CA ALA A 223 -13.25 -8.56 1.92
C ALA A 223 -14.45 -8.68 0.97
N ARG A 224 -14.52 -7.87 -0.10
CA ARG A 224 -15.68 -7.84 -0.99
C ARG A 224 -15.38 -7.98 -2.48
N MET A 225 -14.13 -7.78 -2.91
CA MET A 225 -13.79 -7.74 -4.33
C MET A 225 -12.86 -8.88 -4.78
N ARG A 226 -12.17 -9.55 -3.85
CA ARG A 226 -11.24 -10.68 -4.13
C ARG A 226 -11.75 -12.04 -3.63
N GLN A 227 -13.06 -12.27 -3.59
CA GLN A 227 -13.59 -13.59 -3.23
C GLN A 227 -13.61 -14.52 -4.45
N ALA A 228 -13.70 -15.84 -4.19
CA ALA A 228 -13.63 -16.87 -5.21
C ALA A 228 -14.64 -16.61 -6.35
N GLY A 229 -14.15 -16.64 -7.60
CA GLY A 229 -14.95 -16.52 -8.81
C GLY A 229 -15.48 -15.11 -9.14
N MET A 230 -15.15 -14.09 -8.34
CA MET A 230 -15.61 -12.72 -8.59
C MET A 230 -14.91 -12.07 -9.78
N ARG A 231 -15.69 -11.36 -10.60
CA ARG A 231 -15.22 -10.48 -11.67
C ARG A 231 -16.07 -9.22 -11.66
N TRP A 232 -15.45 -8.07 -11.84
CA TRP A 232 -16.12 -6.77 -11.70
C TRP A 232 -16.09 -5.99 -13.00
N SER A 233 -17.23 -5.39 -13.38
CA SER A 233 -17.19 -4.26 -14.30
C SER A 233 -16.57 -3.06 -13.58
N GLU A 234 -15.90 -2.18 -14.32
CA GLU A 234 -15.30 -0.97 -13.75
C GLU A 234 -16.33 -0.10 -13.00
N ALA A 235 -17.50 0.13 -13.60
CA ALA A 235 -18.58 0.86 -12.93
C ALA A 235 -19.06 0.16 -11.65
N GLY A 236 -19.15 -1.17 -11.65
CA GLY A 236 -19.52 -1.96 -10.47
C GLY A 236 -18.47 -1.88 -9.37
N ALA A 237 -17.19 -2.01 -9.71
CA ALA A 237 -16.08 -1.89 -8.77
C ALA A 237 -16.04 -0.49 -8.15
N ARG A 238 -16.12 0.59 -8.95
CA ARG A 238 -16.14 1.98 -8.46
C ARG A 238 -17.29 2.23 -7.47
N ARG A 239 -18.50 1.76 -7.79
CA ARG A 239 -19.68 1.91 -6.91
C ARG A 239 -19.51 1.15 -5.61
N LEU A 240 -19.05 -0.10 -5.67
CA LEU A 240 -18.85 -0.90 -4.46
C LEU A 240 -17.72 -0.35 -3.60
N LEU A 241 -16.62 0.15 -4.19
CA LEU A 241 -15.56 0.85 -3.47
C LEU A 241 -16.13 2.06 -2.72
N ALA A 242 -16.95 2.89 -3.38
CA ALA A 242 -17.59 4.04 -2.74
C ALA A 242 -18.46 3.63 -1.54
N LEU A 243 -19.29 2.58 -1.67
CA LEU A 243 -20.09 2.05 -0.56
C LEU A 243 -19.22 1.52 0.59
N ARG A 244 -18.11 0.84 0.29
CA ARG A 244 -17.16 0.37 1.31
C ARG A 244 -16.50 1.52 2.06
N LEU A 245 -16.13 2.59 1.36
CA LEU A 245 -15.56 3.78 1.98
C LEU A 245 -16.58 4.49 2.88
N LEU A 246 -17.83 4.66 2.44
CA LEU A 246 -18.89 5.24 3.27
C LEU A 246 -19.11 4.43 4.54
N LEU A 247 -19.15 3.10 4.44
CA LEU A 247 -19.31 2.22 5.59
C LEU A 247 -18.12 2.29 6.55
N LEU A 248 -16.88 2.22 6.03
CA LEU A 248 -15.67 2.11 6.86
C LEU A 248 -15.17 3.45 7.41
N ASN A 249 -15.66 4.57 6.88
CA ASN A 249 -15.42 5.91 7.41
C ASN A 249 -16.60 6.44 8.25
N ASP A 250 -17.53 5.57 8.66
CA ASP A 250 -18.73 5.92 9.45
C ASP A 250 -19.62 7.01 8.81
N ASN A 251 -19.61 7.11 7.48
CA ASN A 251 -20.33 8.10 6.69
C ASN A 251 -21.54 7.51 5.97
N TRP A 252 -22.07 6.38 6.44
CA TRP A 252 -23.17 5.67 5.78
C TRP A 252 -24.44 6.52 5.63
N ALA A 253 -24.74 7.38 6.61
CA ALA A 253 -25.89 8.28 6.61
C ALA A 253 -25.89 9.31 5.46
N LEU A 254 -24.77 9.49 4.75
CA LEU A 254 -24.76 10.31 3.53
C LEU A 254 -25.59 9.67 2.40
N LEU A 255 -25.77 8.35 2.41
CA LEU A 255 -26.64 7.66 1.43
C LEU A 255 -28.09 8.11 1.55
N ASP A 256 -28.56 8.42 2.76
CA ASP A 256 -29.95 8.84 3.00
C ASP A 256 -30.27 10.18 2.32
N ARG A 257 -29.24 10.97 2.00
CA ARG A 257 -29.34 12.25 1.30
C ARG A 257 -29.20 12.11 -0.22
N LEU A 258 -28.79 10.95 -0.71
CA LEU A 258 -28.72 10.68 -2.15
C LEU A 258 -30.11 10.31 -2.63
N THR A 259 -30.62 11.07 -3.59
CA THR A 259 -31.83 10.69 -4.33
C THR A 259 -31.58 9.36 -5.02
N MET A 260 -32.28 8.31 -4.58
CA MET A 260 -32.28 7.05 -5.30
C MET A 260 -32.88 7.29 -6.68
N VAL A 261 -32.05 7.22 -7.71
CA VAL A 261 -32.51 7.25 -9.09
C VAL A 261 -33.31 5.96 -9.31
N SER A 262 -34.57 6.09 -9.72
CA SER A 262 -35.41 4.95 -10.08
C SER A 262 -34.68 4.11 -11.12
N VAL A 263 -34.46 2.83 -10.80
CA VAL A 263 -33.91 1.87 -11.76
C VAL A 263 -35.06 1.49 -12.67
N ALA A 264 -35.18 2.17 -13.81
CA ALA A 264 -36.08 1.81 -14.90
C ALA A 264 -35.59 0.54 -15.62
#